data_AF-A0A969I1Q2-F1
#
_entry.id   AF-A0A969I1Q2-F1
#
_cell.length_a   1.000
_cell.length_b   1.000
_cell.length_c   1.000
_cell.angle_alpha   90.00
_cell.angle_beta   90.00
_cell.angle_gamma   90.00
#
_symmetry.space_group_name_H-M   'P 1'
#
loop_
_entity.id
_entity.type
_entity.pdbx_description
1 polymer ?
#
loop_
_entity_poly.entity_id
_entity_poly.type
_entity_poly.pdbx_seq_one_letter_code
_entity_poly.pdbx_strand_id
1 'polypeptide(L)' 'MRAPDRASARKTLDKRLNPLMNRDALVRPPRGWIRAIREALGMTTAQLARRLGIAQPSVVGLEKAEAASAIT' A
#
# COMPACT_ATOMS: atom_id res chain seq x y z
N MET A 1 3.88 -17.72 -12.32
CA MET A 1 3.09 -16.77 -13.14
C MET A 1 4.03 -15.75 -13.75
N ARG A 2 3.96 -15.52 -15.06
CA ARG A 2 4.87 -14.61 -15.77
C ARG A 2 4.49 -13.16 -15.40
N ALA A 3 5.49 -12.28 -15.27
CA ALA A 3 5.29 -10.87 -14.95
C ALA A 3 4.21 -10.10 -15.77
N PRO A 4 4.01 -10.34 -17.09
CA PRO A 4 2.95 -9.68 -17.88
C PRO A 4 1.51 -10.00 -17.41
N ASP A 5 1.27 -11.19 -16.86
CA ASP A 5 -0.08 -11.61 -16.42
C ASP A 5 -0.55 -10.77 -15.22
N ARG A 6 0.38 -10.40 -14.33
CA ARG A 6 0.10 -9.59 -13.13
C ARG A 6 -0.26 -8.16 -13.48
N ALA A 7 0.41 -7.57 -14.46
CA ALA A 7 0.14 -6.20 -14.91
C ALA A 7 -1.25 -6.10 -15.55
N SER A 8 -1.60 -7.06 -16.41
CA SER A 8 -2.91 -7.14 -17.05
C SER A 8 -4.03 -7.43 -16.05
N ALA A 9 -3.77 -8.31 -15.07
CA ALA A 9 -4.69 -8.59 -13.97
C ALA A 9 -4.95 -7.33 -13.12
N ARG A 10 -3.90 -6.59 -12.74
CA ARG A 10 -4.03 -5.32 -12.01
C ARG A 10 -4.87 -4.32 -12.80
N LYS A 11 -4.55 -4.09 -14.08
CA LYS A 11 -5.26 -3.14 -14.94
C LYS A 11 -6.75 -3.47 -15.10
N THR A 12 -7.08 -4.77 -15.13
CA THR A 12 -8.47 -5.23 -15.20
C THR A 12 -9.21 -5.00 -13.88
N LEU A 13 -8.54 -5.26 -12.75
CA LEU A 13 -9.08 -5.01 -11.43
C LEU A 13 -9.30 -3.50 -11.21
N ASP A 14 -8.33 -2.66 -11.57
CA ASP A 14 -8.41 -1.20 -11.49
C ASP A 14 -9.63 -0.67 -12.26
N LYS A 15 -9.86 -1.16 -13.48
CA LYS A 15 -11.05 -0.79 -14.29
C LYS A 15 -12.37 -1.13 -13.60
N ARG A 16 -12.43 -2.26 -12.89
CA ARG A 16 -13.65 -2.72 -12.21
C ARG A 16 -13.89 -2.01 -10.87
N LEU A 17 -12.83 -1.61 -10.19
CA LEU A 17 -12.92 -0.92 -8.89
C LEU A 17 -13.13 0.59 -9.03
N ASN A 18 -12.72 1.20 -10.15
CA ASN A 18 -12.83 2.64 -10.36
C ASN A 18 -14.26 3.22 -10.23
N PRO A 19 -15.34 2.56 -10.72
CA PRO A 19 -16.72 3.04 -10.52
C PRO A 19 -17.23 2.89 -9.09
N LEU A 20 -16.61 2.02 -8.28
CA LEU A 20 -16.98 1.76 -6.89
C LEU A 20 -16.21 2.64 -5.90
N MET A 21 -15.17 3.35 -6.36
CA MET A 21 -14.40 4.27 -5.55
C MET A 21 -15.20 5.54 -5.30
N ASN A 22 -15.89 5.57 -4.16
CA ASN A 22 -16.37 6.82 -3.59
C ASN A 22 -15.16 7.61 -3.08
N ARG A 23 -14.61 8.49 -3.92
CA ARG A 23 -13.34 9.19 -3.68
C ARG A 23 -13.40 10.08 -2.44
N ASP A 24 -14.57 10.59 -2.11
CA ASP A 24 -14.82 11.39 -0.91
C ASP A 24 -14.82 10.55 0.38
N ALA A 25 -15.07 9.24 0.29
CA ALA A 25 -15.00 8.32 1.43
C ALA A 25 -13.56 7.84 1.73
N LEU A 26 -12.61 8.04 0.81
CA LEU A 26 -11.20 7.72 0.99
C LEU A 26 -10.50 8.84 1.77
N VAL A 27 -11.01 9.14 2.97
CA VAL A 27 -10.31 10.00 3.92
C VAL A 27 -8.97 9.36 4.21
N ARG A 28 -7.91 10.09 3.88
CA ARG A 28 -6.54 9.61 4.09
C ARG A 28 -6.37 9.22 5.56
N PRO A 29 -5.94 7.99 5.87
CA PRO A 29 -5.68 7.60 7.24
C PRO A 29 -4.65 8.56 7.87
N PRO A 30 -4.82 8.97 9.14
CA PRO A 30 -3.94 9.97 9.76
C PRO A 30 -2.48 9.51 9.91
N ARG A 31 -2.23 8.19 9.78
CA ARG A 31 -0.90 7.60 9.82
C ARG A 31 -0.41 7.06 8.47
N GLY A 32 -1.12 7.42 7.39
CA GLY A 32 -0.81 6.99 6.05
C GLY A 32 -1.36 5.62 5.65
N TRP A 33 -1.47 5.40 4.34
CA TRP A 33 -1.89 4.16 3.70
C TRP A 33 -0.98 2.97 3.98
N ILE A 34 0.33 3.16 4.03
CA ILE A 34 1.27 2.03 4.20
C ILE A 34 1.03 1.35 5.55
N ARG A 35 0.88 2.16 6.60
CA ARG A 35 0.60 1.68 7.94
C ARG A 35 -0.80 1.07 8.05
N ALA A 36 -1.81 1.74 7.49
CA ALA A 36 -3.19 1.26 7.52
C ALA A 36 -3.33 -0.12 6.84
N ILE A 37 -2.74 -0.30 5.66
CA ILE A 37 -2.76 -1.57 4.93
C ILE A 37 -2.00 -2.64 5.71
N ARG A 38 -0.82 -2.32 6.26
CA ARG A 38 -0.05 -3.27 7.07
C ARG A 38 -0.85 -3.78 8.27
N GLU A 39 -1.49 -2.88 8.99
CA GLU A 39 -2.29 -3.21 10.17
C GLU A 39 -3.57 -3.97 9.80
N ALA A 40 -4.25 -3.60 8.71
CA ALA A 40 -5.42 -4.32 8.20
C ALA A 40 -5.11 -5.77 7.78
N LEU A 41 -3.88 -6.03 7.34
CA LEU A 41 -3.39 -7.37 7.01
C LEU A 41 -2.82 -8.13 8.22
N GLY A 42 -2.88 -7.56 9.43
CA GLY A 42 -2.35 -8.19 10.65
C GLY A 42 -0.82 -8.34 10.65
N MET A 43 -0.10 -7.49 9.92
CA MET A 43 1.35 -7.62 9.75
C MET A 43 2.15 -6.70 10.68
N THR A 44 3.28 -7.20 11.15
CA THR A 44 4.34 -6.38 11.77
C THR A 44 5.18 -5.69 10.69
N THR A 45 5.89 -4.63 11.06
CA THR A 45 6.83 -3.94 10.15
C THR A 45 7.91 -4.88 9.62
N ALA A 46 8.37 -5.84 10.43
CA ALA A 46 9.34 -6.86 10.01
C ALA A 46 8.75 -7.87 9.02
N GLN A 47 7.47 -8.24 9.14
CA GLN A 47 6.80 -9.09 8.15
C GLN A 47 6.63 -8.37 6.81
N LEU A 48 6.24 -7.09 6.85
CA LEU A 48 6.15 -6.28 5.64
C LEU A 48 7.53 -6.09 5.00
N ALA A 49 8.56 -5.81 5.79
CA ALA A 49 9.94 -5.66 5.31
C ALA A 49 10.45 -6.91 4.59
N ARG A 50 10.24 -8.09 5.19
CA ARG A 50 10.57 -9.38 4.57
C ARG A 50 9.84 -9.60 3.25
N ARG A 51 8.55 -9.24 3.17
CA ARG A 51 7.76 -9.33 1.92
C ARG A 51 8.26 -8.37 0.83
N LEU A 52 8.74 -7.20 1.23
CA LEU A 52 9.28 -6.18 0.32
C LEU A 52 10.76 -6.42 -0.03
N GLY A 53 11.45 -7.34 0.66
CA GLY A 53 12.88 -7.60 0.45
C GLY A 53 13.78 -6.46 0.91
N ILE A 54 13.33 -5.63 1.85
CA ILE A 54 14.06 -4.47 2.38
C ILE A 54 14.27 -4.59 3.89
N ALA A 55 15.14 -3.75 4.45
CA ALA A 55 15.36 -3.71 5.89
C ALA A 55 14.13 -3.14 6.63
N GLN A 56 13.85 -3.63 7.84
CA GLN A 56 12.76 -3.14 8.68
C GLN A 56 12.80 -1.61 8.91
N PRO A 57 13.97 -0.97 9.18
CA PRO A 57 14.04 0.48 9.32
C PRO A 57 13.59 1.23 8.05
N SER A 58 13.80 0.66 6.86
CA SER A 58 13.35 1.26 5.60
C SER A 58 11.82 1.28 5.49
N VAL A 59 11.12 0.24 5.98
CA VAL A 59 9.66 0.23 6.08
C VAL A 59 9.16 1.29 7.06
N VAL A 60 9.82 1.43 8.21
CA VAL A 60 9.48 2.46 9.20
C VAL A 60 9.69 3.87 8.61
N GLY A 61 10.76 4.07 7.85
CA GLY A 61 11.02 5.30 7.11
C GLY A 61 9.93 5.59 6.08
N LEU A 62 9.51 4.59 5.30
CA LEU A 62 8.42 4.69 4.33
C LEU A 62 7.08 5.08 4.98
N GLU A 63 6.71 4.44 6.10
CA GLU A 63 5.50 4.78 6.84
C GLU A 63 5.51 6.23 7.33
N LYS A 64 6.65 6.69 7.89
CA LYS A 64 6.80 8.07 8.36
C LYS A 64 6.79 9.09 7.23
N ALA A 65 7.52 8.81 6.14
CA ALA A 65 7.61 9.70 4.99
C ALA A 65 6.26 9.84 4.28
N GLU A 66 5.52 8.75 4.15
CA GLU A 66 4.15 8.80 3.63
C GLU A 66 3.27 9.61 4.58
N ALA A 67 3.18 9.27 5.87
CA ALA A 67 2.38 10.03 6.83
C ALA A 67 2.69 11.54 6.86
N ALA A 68 3.95 11.92 6.65
CA ALA A 68 4.41 13.32 6.60
C ALA A 68 4.15 14.03 5.26
N SER A 69 3.47 13.40 4.29
CA SER A 69 3.26 13.91 2.92
C SER A 69 4.55 14.21 2.14
N ALA A 70 5.68 13.62 2.54
CA ALA A 70 6.96 13.78 1.81
C ALA A 70 7.02 12.91 0.54
N ILE A 71 6.00 12.07 0.31
CA ILE A 71 5.81 11.27 -0.89
C ILE A 71 4.41 11.65 -1.42
N THR A 72 4.35 12.52 -2.42
CA THR A 72 3.16 12.79 -3.24
C THR A 72 3.36 12.13 -4.59
#